data_AF-A0A7C4U8Z2-F1
#
_entry.id   AF-A0A7C4U8Z2-F1
#
_cell.length_a   1.000
_cell.length_b   1.000
_cell.length_c   1.000
_cell.angle_alpha   90.00
_cell.angle_beta   90.00
_cell.angle_gamma   90.00
#
_symmetry.space_group_name_H-M   'P 1'
#
loop_
_entity.id
_entity.type
_entity.pdbx_description
1 polymer ?
#
loop_
_entity_poly.entity_id
_entity_poly.type
_entity_poly.pdbx_seq_one_letter_code
_entity_poly.pdbx_strand_id
1 'polypeptide(L)'
;MARFYQPAETKGIYNKTDHRLTVNCGDYVLIGFQCATKQEEDAVDISASDESKIQYRLRARPLAIELAIDTSRPARFTIEATKKGGYLSQPVNVVKPLEIVVDFHGFGLEPAMGQGNDATGCWAACLDWWLDVMPNRPYGDYFDLLMRFAKMWNRDGTINISGFRAGIRKNHEMFRMHTEVINPSTLSNYMGYWPMVIGFKAPGGFGHMNVLYGYNRSTGKVKAMEPWFPDTDKLTWTDDGPYLDDPTFKFTGAHVERPLSYYGAAAPGTGGLFVGYPQEYLSKLS
;
A
#
# COMPACT_ATOMS: atom_id res chain seq x y z
N MET A 1 -3.14 -37.01 0.42
CA MET A 1 -2.18 -36.15 -0.32
C MET A 1 -1.87 -34.96 0.57
N ALA A 2 -0.61 -34.55 0.65
CA ALA A 2 -0.25 -33.37 1.41
C ALA A 2 -0.95 -32.12 0.89
N ARG A 3 -1.26 -31.18 1.80
CA ARG A 3 -1.89 -29.91 1.43
C ARG A 3 -1.68 -28.83 2.49
N PHE A 4 -1.60 -27.59 2.03
CA PHE A 4 -1.88 -26.45 2.90
C PHE A 4 -3.39 -26.36 3.17
N TYR A 5 -3.73 -25.86 4.35
CA TYR A 5 -5.09 -25.52 4.75
C TYR A 5 -5.08 -24.25 5.61
N GLN A 6 -6.23 -23.60 5.68
CA GLN A 6 -6.48 -22.47 6.57
C GLN A 6 -7.19 -23.02 7.82
N PRO A 7 -6.55 -23.00 9.01
CA PRO A 7 -7.23 -23.25 10.28
C PRO A 7 -8.45 -22.33 10.45
N ALA A 8 -9.47 -22.78 11.18
CA ALA A 8 -10.76 -22.09 11.25
C ALA A 8 -10.67 -20.71 11.94
N GLU A 9 -9.71 -20.58 12.85
CA GLU A 9 -9.36 -19.37 13.59
C GLU A 9 -8.59 -18.34 12.74
N THR A 10 -8.02 -18.75 11.60
CA THR A 10 -7.26 -17.86 10.73
C THR A 10 -8.21 -16.94 9.97
N LYS A 11 -8.06 -15.62 10.20
CA LYS A 11 -8.71 -14.61 9.37
C LYS A 11 -7.98 -14.48 8.04
N GLY A 12 -8.75 -14.45 6.94
CA GLY A 12 -8.20 -14.25 5.62
C GLY A 12 -9.02 -14.88 4.50
N ILE A 13 -8.70 -14.50 3.27
CA ILE A 13 -9.32 -15.00 2.04
C ILE A 13 -8.33 -15.96 1.38
N TYR A 14 -8.63 -17.26 1.43
CA TYR A 14 -7.85 -18.26 0.71
C TYR A 14 -8.37 -18.49 -0.71
N ASN A 15 -7.60 -18.03 -1.70
CA ASN A 15 -7.84 -18.31 -3.11
C ASN A 15 -7.14 -19.62 -3.51
N LYS A 16 -7.94 -20.67 -3.71
CA LYS A 16 -7.46 -22.00 -4.08
C LYS A 16 -6.84 -22.05 -5.48
N THR A 17 -7.32 -21.26 -6.43
CA THR A 17 -6.82 -21.24 -7.82
C THR A 17 -5.38 -20.72 -7.85
N ASP A 18 -5.16 -19.60 -7.17
CA ASP A 18 -3.88 -18.91 -7.18
C ASP A 18 -2.92 -19.45 -6.11
N HIS A 19 -3.40 -20.31 -5.20
CA HIS A 19 -2.68 -20.73 -4.00
C HIS A 19 -2.19 -19.51 -3.20
N ARG A 20 -3.13 -18.60 -2.90
CA ARG A 20 -2.85 -17.36 -2.19
C ARG A 20 -3.75 -17.24 -0.97
N LEU A 21 -3.17 -16.94 0.19
CA LEU A 21 -3.89 -16.50 1.38
C LEU A 21 -3.64 -15.00 1.58
N THR A 22 -4.71 -14.21 1.51
CA THR A 22 -4.67 -12.77 1.83
C THR A 22 -5.23 -12.54 3.22
N VAL A 23 -4.47 -11.86 4.07
CA VAL A 23 -4.78 -11.58 5.48
C VAL A 23 -4.50 -10.12 5.79
N ASN A 24 -5.03 -9.59 6.89
CA ASN A 24 -4.81 -8.19 7.25
C ASN A 24 -3.67 -8.02 8.24
N CYS A 25 -3.08 -6.84 8.26
CA CYS A 25 -2.10 -6.48 9.28
C CYS A 25 -2.74 -6.53 10.66
N GLY A 26 -2.04 -7.16 11.61
CA GLY A 26 -2.52 -7.40 12.97
C GLY A 26 -3.51 -8.55 13.11
N ASP A 27 -3.95 -9.20 12.02
CA ASP A 27 -4.77 -10.40 12.14
C ASP A 27 -3.97 -11.56 12.72
N TYR A 28 -4.59 -12.35 13.59
CA TYR A 28 -4.03 -13.63 13.98
C TYR A 28 -4.14 -14.62 12.82
N VAL A 29 -3.00 -15.11 12.34
CA VAL A 29 -2.92 -15.96 11.16
C VAL A 29 -2.13 -17.22 11.45
N LEU A 30 -2.80 -18.36 11.30
CA LEU A 30 -2.18 -19.67 11.23
C LEU A 30 -2.26 -20.23 9.80
N ILE A 31 -1.23 -20.94 9.39
CA ILE A 31 -1.23 -21.74 8.17
C ILE A 31 -1.02 -23.18 8.56
N GLY A 32 -1.97 -24.03 8.20
CA GLY A 32 -1.88 -25.46 8.43
C GLY A 32 -1.22 -26.17 7.24
N PHE A 33 -0.41 -27.17 7.53
CA PHE A 33 0.06 -28.15 6.58
C PHE A 33 -0.31 -29.55 7.06
N GLN A 34 -0.97 -30.32 6.22
CA GLN A 34 -1.42 -31.68 6.52
C GLN A 34 -0.62 -32.66 5.67
N CYS A 35 0.14 -33.55 6.32
CA CYS A 35 0.83 -34.67 5.69
C CYS A 35 -0.14 -35.83 5.43
N ALA A 36 0.13 -36.64 4.40
CA ALA A 36 -0.63 -37.84 4.10
C ALA A 36 -0.20 -39.05 4.96
N THR A 37 1.07 -39.12 5.35
CA THR A 37 1.63 -40.23 6.14
C THR A 37 2.64 -39.73 7.18
N LYS A 38 2.96 -40.59 8.16
CA LYS A 38 3.99 -40.30 9.16
C LYS A 38 5.39 -40.15 8.53
N GLN A 39 5.71 -41.00 7.57
CA GLN A 39 6.95 -40.91 6.81
C GLN A 39 7.07 -39.57 6.07
N GLU A 40 5.97 -39.02 5.56
CA GLU A 40 5.96 -37.70 4.94
C GLU A 40 6.15 -36.58 5.98
N GLU A 41 5.48 -36.66 7.14
CA GLU A 41 5.69 -35.74 8.26
C GLU A 41 7.15 -35.72 8.72
N ASP A 42 7.82 -36.87 8.76
CA ASP A 42 9.21 -36.96 9.19
C ASP A 42 10.22 -36.49 8.11
N ALA A 43 9.79 -36.40 6.85
CA ALA A 43 10.66 -36.07 5.71
C ALA A 43 10.43 -34.67 5.13
N VAL A 44 9.31 -34.02 5.46
CA VAL A 44 8.94 -32.71 4.95
C VAL A 44 9.62 -31.60 5.77
N ASP A 45 10.14 -30.62 5.06
CA ASP A 45 10.58 -29.34 5.61
C ASP A 45 9.61 -28.25 5.16
N ILE A 46 9.23 -27.37 6.09
CA ILE A 46 8.30 -26.27 5.82
C ILE A 46 8.98 -24.95 6.13
N SER A 47 9.20 -24.19 5.07
CA SER A 47 9.95 -22.94 5.10
C SER A 47 9.16 -21.79 4.49
N ALA A 48 9.57 -20.57 4.82
CA ALA A 48 9.12 -19.34 4.20
C ALA A 48 10.25 -18.71 3.38
N SER A 49 9.90 -18.02 2.29
CA SER A 49 10.87 -17.17 1.58
C SER A 49 11.38 -16.01 2.45
N ASP A 50 10.63 -15.62 3.49
CA ASP A 50 11.06 -14.73 4.58
C ASP A 50 10.80 -15.45 5.92
N GLU A 51 11.79 -16.20 6.42
CA GLU A 51 11.70 -16.94 7.69
C GLU A 51 11.39 -16.04 8.91
N SER A 52 11.71 -14.74 8.84
CA SER A 52 11.34 -13.79 9.90
C SER A 52 9.83 -13.61 10.07
N LYS A 53 9.04 -14.12 9.12
CA LYS A 53 7.57 -14.11 9.14
C LYS A 53 6.95 -15.29 9.84
N ILE A 54 7.71 -16.34 10.16
CA ILE A 54 7.21 -17.46 10.97
C ILE A 54 7.51 -17.14 12.42
N GLN A 55 6.49 -16.81 13.21
CA GLN A 55 6.64 -16.54 14.64
C GLN A 55 6.94 -17.82 15.41
N TYR A 56 6.19 -18.88 15.12
CA TYR A 56 6.39 -20.19 15.72
C TYR A 56 5.77 -21.29 14.85
N ARG A 57 6.25 -22.52 15.07
CA ARG A 57 5.76 -23.74 14.44
C ARG A 57 5.23 -24.66 15.53
N LEU A 58 4.01 -25.17 15.37
CA LEU A 58 3.37 -26.07 16.32
C LEU A 58 2.93 -27.34 15.63
N ARG A 59 3.03 -28.48 16.33
CA ARG A 59 2.35 -29.70 15.92
C ARG A 59 0.93 -29.66 16.46
N ALA A 60 -0.03 -29.28 15.62
CA ALA A 60 -1.41 -29.10 16.03
C ALA A 60 -2.12 -30.43 16.33
N ARG A 61 -1.82 -31.48 15.56
CA ARG A 61 -2.34 -32.85 15.73
C ARG A 61 -1.47 -33.84 14.93
N PRO A 62 -1.70 -35.18 15.03
CA PRO A 62 -0.95 -36.13 14.22
C PRO A 62 -1.00 -35.76 12.73
N LEU A 63 0.18 -35.73 12.09
CA LEU A 63 0.36 -35.40 10.68
C LEU A 63 0.00 -33.95 10.31
N ALA A 64 -0.17 -33.05 11.28
CA ALA A 64 -0.51 -31.66 11.01
C ALA A 64 0.45 -30.70 11.73
N ILE A 65 1.01 -29.79 10.94
CA ILE A 65 1.88 -28.71 11.39
C ILE A 65 1.14 -27.40 11.16
N GLU A 66 1.20 -26.47 12.11
CA GLU A 66 0.68 -25.13 11.96
C GLU A 66 1.81 -24.11 12.15
N LEU A 67 1.80 -23.09 11.30
CA LEU A 67 2.73 -21.97 11.30
C LEU A 67 1.98 -20.72 11.74
N ALA A 68 2.42 -20.07 12.82
CA ALA A 68 1.94 -18.73 13.14
C ALA A 68 2.71 -17.69 12.34
N ILE A 69 1.97 -16.78 11.73
CA ILE A 69 2.51 -15.79 10.82
C ILE A 69 2.55 -14.41 11.46
N ASP A 70 3.70 -13.73 11.35
CA ASP A 70 3.85 -12.33 11.71
C ASP A 70 3.13 -11.44 10.69
N THR A 71 1.92 -11.03 11.06
CA THR A 71 1.11 -10.06 10.34
C THR A 71 1.25 -8.65 10.88
N SER A 72 2.21 -8.35 11.76
CA SER A 72 2.35 -7.00 12.36
C SER A 72 2.58 -5.89 11.33
N ARG A 73 2.91 -6.26 10.09
CA ARG A 73 3.21 -5.37 8.99
C ARG A 73 2.93 -6.05 7.65
N PRO A 74 2.62 -5.28 6.60
CA PRO A 74 2.44 -5.78 5.25
C PRO A 74 3.63 -6.57 4.77
N ALA A 75 3.34 -7.65 4.04
CA ALA A 75 4.34 -8.54 3.52
C ALA A 75 3.77 -9.38 2.38
N ARG A 76 4.66 -9.77 1.47
CA ARG A 76 4.40 -10.85 0.52
C ARG A 76 5.54 -11.84 0.60
N PHE A 77 5.22 -13.10 0.82
CA PHE A 77 6.20 -14.18 0.90
C PHE A 77 5.51 -15.49 0.53
N THR A 78 6.31 -16.53 0.25
CA THR A 78 5.78 -17.87 -0.03
C THR A 78 6.08 -18.79 1.13
N ILE A 79 5.15 -19.70 1.43
CA ILE A 79 5.39 -20.89 2.23
C ILE A 79 5.56 -22.07 1.28
N GLU A 80 6.65 -22.78 1.45
CA GLU A 80 6.99 -23.98 0.70
C GLU A 80 7.01 -25.17 1.64
N ALA A 81 6.54 -26.31 1.14
CA ALA A 81 6.73 -27.59 1.81
C ALA A 81 7.53 -28.45 0.85
N THR A 82 8.76 -28.79 1.24
CA THR A 82 9.70 -29.54 0.40
C THR A 82 10.09 -30.84 1.09
N LYS A 83 10.54 -31.82 0.32
CA LYS A 83 11.24 -32.99 0.85
C LYS A 83 12.59 -33.10 0.17
N LYS A 84 13.57 -33.71 0.86
CA LYS A 84 14.83 -34.07 0.21
C LYS A 84 14.51 -34.92 -1.01
N GLY A 85 14.99 -34.48 -2.17
CA GLY A 85 15.12 -35.38 -3.31
C GLY A 85 16.04 -36.55 -2.94
N GLY A 86 16.04 -37.63 -3.73
CA GLY A 86 17.04 -38.69 -3.58
C GLY A 86 18.47 -38.14 -3.51
N TYR A 87 19.44 -38.98 -3.14
CA TYR A 87 20.81 -38.68 -2.65
C TYR A 87 21.64 -37.56 -3.34
N LEU A 88 21.23 -37.05 -4.51
CA LEU A 88 21.89 -36.00 -5.29
C LEU A 88 20.93 -34.94 -5.89
N SER A 89 19.67 -34.87 -5.44
CA SER A 89 18.66 -34.01 -6.05
C SER A 89 18.23 -32.85 -5.17
N GLN A 90 17.94 -31.72 -5.84
CA GLN A 90 17.37 -30.52 -5.24
C GLN A 90 16.09 -30.85 -4.45
N PRO A 91 15.76 -30.10 -3.39
CA PRO A 91 14.49 -30.23 -2.71
C PRO A 91 13.32 -30.16 -3.69
N VAL A 92 12.34 -31.03 -3.51
CA VAL A 92 11.15 -31.07 -4.36
C VAL A 92 9.95 -30.65 -3.54
N ASN A 93 9.18 -29.69 -4.07
CA ASN A 93 7.91 -29.26 -3.50
C ASN A 93 6.93 -30.44 -3.42
N VAL A 94 6.44 -30.75 -2.22
CA VAL A 94 5.43 -31.80 -2.01
C VAL A 94 4.01 -31.30 -2.31
N VAL A 95 3.82 -29.99 -2.31
CA VAL A 95 2.59 -29.29 -2.72
C VAL A 95 2.96 -28.00 -3.44
N LYS A 96 2.03 -27.43 -4.21
CA LYS A 96 2.24 -26.10 -4.80
C LYS A 96 2.46 -25.06 -3.68
N PRO A 97 3.51 -24.21 -3.77
CA PRO A 97 3.76 -23.15 -2.79
C PRO A 97 2.54 -22.29 -2.53
N LEU A 98 2.39 -21.84 -1.28
CA LEU A 98 1.33 -20.95 -0.85
C LEU A 98 1.88 -19.53 -0.74
N GLU A 99 1.35 -18.61 -1.54
CA GLU A 99 1.67 -17.18 -1.40
C GLU A 99 0.86 -16.58 -0.25
N ILE A 100 1.54 -15.90 0.66
CA ILE A 100 0.93 -15.15 1.75
C ILE A 100 1.03 -13.67 1.42
N VAL A 101 -0.10 -12.99 1.48
CA VAL A 101 -0.20 -11.55 1.32
C VAL A 101 -0.79 -10.99 2.61
N VAL A 102 0.06 -10.39 3.44
CA VAL A 102 -0.38 -9.56 4.56
C VAL A 102 -0.61 -8.18 4.00
N ASP A 103 -1.87 -7.77 3.91
CA ASP A 103 -2.30 -6.47 3.40
C ASP A 103 -2.69 -5.56 4.55
N PHE A 104 -2.65 -4.26 4.35
CA PHE A 104 -3.08 -3.28 5.34
C PHE A 104 -4.56 -2.95 5.07
N HIS A 105 -5.47 -3.88 5.37
CA HIS A 105 -6.89 -3.54 5.41
C HIS A 105 -7.21 -2.82 6.71
N GLY A 106 -7.81 -1.64 6.58
CA GLY A 106 -8.23 -0.79 7.70
C GLY A 106 -8.38 0.67 7.28
N PHE A 107 -7.62 1.07 6.27
CA PHE A 107 -7.69 2.41 5.71
C PHE A 107 -9.01 2.70 5.01
N GLY A 108 -9.50 3.92 5.20
CA GLY A 108 -10.77 4.41 4.68
C GLY A 108 -11.91 4.34 5.69
N LEU A 109 -11.65 3.92 6.94
CA LEU A 109 -12.54 4.14 8.08
C LEU A 109 -12.31 5.52 8.71
N GLU A 110 -11.10 6.04 8.56
CA GLU A 110 -10.72 7.38 8.97
C GLU A 110 -11.45 8.41 8.11
N PRO A 111 -11.80 9.59 8.65
CA PRO A 111 -12.35 10.67 7.84
C PRO A 111 -11.45 10.97 6.64
N ALA A 112 -12.06 11.23 5.48
CA ALA A 112 -11.30 11.78 4.36
C ALA A 112 -10.84 13.21 4.71
N MET A 113 -9.66 13.60 4.23
CA MET A 113 -9.14 14.96 4.41
C MET A 113 -9.31 15.74 3.12
N GLY A 114 -10.05 16.85 3.20
CA GLY A 114 -10.18 17.79 2.10
C GLY A 114 -9.13 18.88 2.14
N GLN A 115 -8.90 19.52 0.99
CA GLN A 115 -8.00 20.69 0.87
C GLN A 115 -8.63 22.02 1.32
N GLY A 116 -9.75 21.97 2.06
CA GLY A 116 -10.41 23.14 2.63
C GLY A 116 -10.85 24.13 1.56
N ASN A 117 -10.51 25.41 1.73
CA ASN A 117 -10.80 26.45 0.74
C ASN A 117 -9.64 26.70 -0.23
N ASP A 118 -8.56 25.93 -0.13
CA ASP A 118 -7.37 26.08 -0.96
C ASP A 118 -7.45 25.13 -2.15
N ALA A 119 -7.74 25.67 -3.33
CA ALA A 119 -7.83 24.91 -4.58
C ALA A 119 -6.48 24.28 -5.00
N THR A 120 -5.37 24.62 -4.35
CA THR A 120 -4.03 24.05 -4.61
C THR A 120 -3.51 23.16 -3.48
N GLY A 121 -4.29 22.96 -2.42
CA GLY A 121 -3.90 22.28 -1.19
C GLY A 121 -3.94 20.74 -1.20
N CYS A 122 -4.18 20.10 -2.35
CA CYS A 122 -4.39 18.65 -2.45
C CYS A 122 -3.27 17.81 -1.82
N TRP A 123 -2.02 18.22 -2.01
CA TRP A 123 -0.83 17.58 -1.46
C TRP A 123 -0.78 17.64 0.08
N ALA A 124 -1.21 18.75 0.69
CA ALA A 124 -1.16 18.95 2.14
C ALA A 124 -2.20 18.08 2.81
N ALA A 125 -3.41 18.05 2.26
CA ALA A 125 -4.47 17.14 2.69
C ALA A 125 -4.06 15.67 2.54
N CYS A 126 -3.35 15.32 1.45
CA CYS A 126 -2.78 13.99 1.28
C CYS A 126 -1.73 13.63 2.33
N LEU A 127 -0.82 14.54 2.65
CA LEU A 127 0.20 14.31 3.68
C LEU A 127 -0.40 14.24 5.09
N ASP A 128 -1.39 15.08 5.41
CA ASP A 128 -2.13 15.06 6.67
C ASP A 128 -2.78 13.69 6.88
N TRP A 129 -3.63 13.28 5.94
CA TRP A 129 -4.27 11.97 6.00
C TRP A 129 -3.26 10.83 6.04
N TRP A 130 -2.20 10.89 5.23
CA TRP A 130 -1.17 9.87 5.23
C TRP A 130 -0.44 9.77 6.57
N LEU A 131 -0.14 10.88 7.23
CA LEU A 131 0.50 10.88 8.55
C LEU A 131 -0.44 10.35 9.64
N ASP A 132 -1.74 10.66 9.55
CA ASP A 132 -2.76 10.20 10.49
C ASP A 132 -2.91 8.68 10.47
N VAL A 133 -2.95 8.08 9.26
CA VAL A 133 -3.16 6.63 9.14
C VAL A 133 -1.89 5.81 9.28
N MET A 134 -0.71 6.42 9.11
CA MET A 134 0.54 5.68 9.14
C MET A 134 1.08 5.50 10.56
N PRO A 135 1.39 4.27 11.00
CA PRO A 135 1.79 4.00 12.38
C PRO A 135 3.07 4.72 12.79
N ASN A 136 3.12 5.09 14.07
CA ASN A 136 4.28 5.65 14.77
C ASN A 136 4.80 6.99 14.21
N ARG A 137 4.01 7.71 13.41
CA ARG A 137 4.41 9.02 12.88
C ARG A 137 3.78 10.14 13.70
N PRO A 138 4.46 11.29 13.86
CA PRO A 138 3.83 12.46 14.46
C PRO A 138 2.63 12.89 13.63
N TYR A 139 1.57 13.33 14.30
CA TYR A 139 0.43 13.98 13.65
C TYR A 139 0.92 15.21 12.87
N GLY A 140 0.37 15.41 11.67
CA GLY A 140 0.67 16.56 10.83
C GLY A 140 -0.59 17.29 10.45
N ASP A 141 -0.86 18.43 11.10
CA ASP A 141 -1.99 19.27 10.76
C ASP A 141 -1.83 19.90 9.37
N TYR A 142 -2.92 19.93 8.59
CA TYR A 142 -3.00 20.56 7.28
C TYR A 142 -2.33 21.95 7.20
N PHE A 143 -2.61 22.86 8.14
CA PHE A 143 -2.04 24.20 8.11
C PHE A 143 -0.55 24.21 8.45
N ASP A 144 -0.12 23.35 9.38
CA ASP A 144 1.30 23.18 9.68
C ASP A 144 2.07 22.67 8.45
N LEU A 145 1.47 21.76 7.68
CA LEU A 145 2.03 21.27 6.43
C LEU A 145 2.11 22.37 5.36
N LEU A 146 1.06 23.19 5.21
CA LEU A 146 1.07 24.37 4.32
C LEU A 146 2.24 25.31 4.62
N MET A 147 2.45 25.65 5.90
CA MET A 147 3.55 26.52 6.32
C MET A 147 4.91 25.86 6.12
N ARG A 148 5.03 24.57 6.43
CA ARG A 148 6.30 23.82 6.38
C ARG A 148 6.83 23.63 4.96
N PHE A 149 5.93 23.54 3.98
CA PHE A 149 6.24 23.40 2.55
C PHE A 149 5.98 24.71 1.77
N ALA A 150 5.89 25.85 2.45
CA ALA A 150 5.74 27.14 1.80
C ALA A 150 6.84 27.35 0.74
N LYS A 151 6.45 27.84 -0.44
CA LYS A 151 7.31 28.09 -1.62
C LYS A 151 7.75 26.85 -2.40
N MET A 152 7.08 25.71 -2.23
CA MET A 152 7.31 24.50 -3.04
C MET A 152 6.37 24.38 -4.24
N TRP A 153 5.78 25.50 -4.65
CA TRP A 153 4.85 25.62 -5.77
C TRP A 153 5.50 26.40 -6.88
N ASN A 154 5.28 25.94 -8.10
CA ASN A 154 5.50 26.76 -9.26
C ASN A 154 4.41 27.84 -9.32
N ARG A 155 4.68 28.89 -10.09
CA ARG A 155 3.74 30.00 -10.25
C ARG A 155 2.40 29.52 -10.80
N ASP A 156 2.40 28.51 -11.66
CA ASP A 156 1.22 27.90 -12.30
C ASP A 156 0.39 26.97 -11.38
N GLY A 157 0.61 27.04 -10.06
CA GLY A 157 -0.07 26.19 -9.07
C GLY A 157 0.39 24.74 -9.09
N THR A 158 1.34 24.35 -9.94
CA THR A 158 1.87 22.99 -9.97
C THR A 158 2.90 22.76 -8.86
N ILE A 159 3.06 21.50 -8.48
CA ILE A 159 3.99 21.09 -7.44
C ILE A 159 5.42 21.14 -8.00
N ASN A 160 6.33 21.87 -7.35
CA ASN A 160 7.75 21.69 -7.61
C ASN A 160 8.20 20.36 -6.97
N ILE A 161 8.15 19.27 -7.74
CA ILE A 161 8.46 17.92 -7.25
C ILE A 161 9.86 17.85 -6.61
N SER A 162 10.85 18.54 -7.17
CA SER A 162 12.20 18.58 -6.59
C SER A 162 12.20 19.26 -5.22
N GLY A 163 11.51 20.40 -5.10
CA GLY A 163 11.32 21.11 -3.84
C GLY A 163 10.55 20.27 -2.82
N PHE A 164 9.44 19.65 -3.23
CA PHE A 164 8.62 18.78 -2.39
C PHE A 164 9.41 17.60 -1.84
N ARG A 165 10.17 16.89 -2.69
CA ARG A 165 11.06 15.80 -2.26
C ARG A 165 12.13 16.27 -1.28
N ALA A 166 12.73 17.43 -1.51
CA ALA A 166 13.68 18.03 -0.58
C ALA A 166 13.01 18.37 0.77
N GLY A 167 11.77 18.88 0.75
CA GLY A 167 10.96 19.13 1.93
C GLY A 167 10.68 17.87 2.76
N ILE A 168 10.25 16.78 2.10
CA ILE A 168 10.03 15.48 2.75
C ILE A 168 11.33 14.96 3.39
N ARG A 169 12.46 15.03 2.66
CA ARG A 169 13.78 14.61 3.17
C ARG A 169 14.25 15.46 4.36
N LYS A 170 14.05 16.78 4.31
CA LYS A 170 14.41 17.68 5.42
C LYS A 170 13.62 17.37 6.68
N ASN A 171 12.40 16.87 6.55
CA ASN A 171 11.51 16.49 7.66
C ASN A 171 11.45 14.97 7.84
N HIS A 172 12.58 14.27 7.66
CA HIS A 172 12.65 12.81 7.64
C HIS A 172 12.04 12.14 8.88
N GLU A 173 12.23 12.70 10.08
CA GLU A 173 11.70 12.12 11.31
C GLU A 173 10.16 12.06 11.33
N MET A 174 9.51 13.05 10.75
CA MET A 174 8.05 13.12 10.64
C MET A 174 7.54 12.14 9.61
N PHE A 175 8.07 12.21 8.39
CA PHE A 175 7.51 11.46 7.27
C PHE A 175 8.01 10.02 7.20
N ARG A 176 9.31 9.78 7.43
CA ARG A 176 9.98 8.49 7.14
C ARG A 176 9.49 7.90 5.81
N MET A 177 9.42 8.76 4.80
CA MET A 177 8.84 8.49 3.50
C MET A 177 9.95 8.46 2.46
N HIS A 178 9.97 7.39 1.67
CA HIS A 178 10.72 7.36 0.44
C HIS A 178 9.91 8.03 -0.68
N THR A 179 10.59 8.78 -1.55
CA THR A 179 9.97 9.48 -2.66
C THR A 179 10.74 9.28 -3.96
N GLU A 180 10.01 8.98 -5.03
CA GLU A 180 10.57 8.80 -6.36
C GLU A 180 9.60 9.19 -7.47
N VAL A 181 10.12 9.20 -8.71
CA VAL A 181 9.32 9.40 -9.92
C VAL A 181 9.39 8.11 -10.71
N ILE A 182 8.24 7.50 -10.98
CA ILE A 182 8.14 6.19 -11.62
C ILE A 182 7.50 6.29 -13.00
N ASN A 183 7.74 5.28 -13.84
CA ASN A 183 7.00 5.13 -15.08
C ASN A 183 5.55 4.71 -14.77
N PRO A 184 4.51 5.31 -15.39
CA PRO A 184 3.14 4.90 -15.16
C PRO A 184 2.86 3.40 -15.35
N SER A 185 3.59 2.74 -16.24
CA SER A 185 3.42 1.29 -16.49
C SER A 185 3.84 0.42 -15.29
N THR A 186 4.67 0.93 -14.38
CA THR A 186 5.14 0.20 -13.19
C THR A 186 4.30 0.49 -11.95
N LEU A 187 3.30 1.37 -12.01
CA LEU A 187 2.48 1.77 -10.86
C LEU A 187 1.90 0.58 -10.08
N SER A 188 1.44 -0.45 -10.79
CA SER A 188 0.85 -1.65 -10.16
C SER A 188 1.82 -2.44 -9.25
N ASN A 189 3.13 -2.24 -9.41
CA ASN A 189 4.17 -2.85 -8.58
C ASN A 189 4.22 -2.23 -7.17
N TYR A 190 3.71 -1.02 -7.01
CA TYR A 190 3.69 -0.28 -5.74
C TYR A 190 2.40 -0.47 -4.94
N MET A 191 1.39 -1.12 -5.54
CA MET A 191 0.03 -1.21 -4.99
C MET A 191 -0.18 -2.41 -4.07
N GLY A 192 -0.97 -2.18 -3.00
CA GLY A 192 -1.44 -3.23 -2.09
C GLY A 192 -0.43 -3.61 -1.01
N TYR A 193 0.40 -2.65 -0.59
CA TYR A 193 1.34 -2.83 0.52
C TYR A 193 1.14 -1.77 1.59
N TRP A 194 1.09 -0.50 1.21
CA TRP A 194 0.92 0.62 2.12
C TRP A 194 0.15 1.76 1.45
N PRO A 195 -0.42 2.70 2.23
CA PRO A 195 -0.87 3.98 1.71
C PRO A 195 0.27 4.65 0.97
N MET A 196 0.02 4.98 -0.29
CA MET A 196 0.98 5.60 -1.18
C MET A 196 0.43 6.93 -1.63
N VAL A 197 1.15 7.99 -1.30
CA VAL A 197 0.92 9.30 -1.88
C VAL A 197 1.28 9.23 -3.36
N ILE A 198 0.39 9.67 -4.25
CA ILE A 198 0.62 9.71 -5.69
C ILE A 198 0.40 11.13 -6.21
N GLY A 199 1.32 11.61 -7.04
CA GLY A 199 1.15 12.81 -7.86
C GLY A 199 1.05 12.45 -9.34
N PHE A 200 -0.02 12.91 -10.00
CA PHE A 200 -0.39 12.54 -11.36
C PHE A 200 -1.09 13.70 -12.07
N LYS A 201 -1.38 13.53 -13.37
CA LYS A 201 -2.22 14.48 -14.13
C LYS A 201 -3.67 14.04 -14.03
N ALA A 202 -4.49 14.82 -13.33
CA ALA A 202 -5.92 14.55 -13.24
C ALA A 202 -6.61 14.78 -14.61
N PRO A 203 -7.78 14.13 -14.85
CA PRO A 203 -8.66 14.52 -15.95
C PRO A 203 -8.97 16.03 -15.87
N GLY A 204 -8.83 16.75 -16.97
CA GLY A 204 -8.85 18.23 -16.99
C GLY A 204 -7.46 18.86 -17.13
N GLY A 205 -6.40 18.08 -16.89
CA GLY A 205 -5.05 18.39 -17.35
C GLY A 205 -4.13 19.10 -16.34
N PHE A 206 -4.60 19.30 -15.11
CA PHE A 206 -3.83 19.87 -14.01
C PHE A 206 -3.11 18.77 -13.20
N GLY A 207 -2.09 19.18 -12.44
CA GLY A 207 -1.40 18.28 -11.50
C GLY A 207 -2.24 18.08 -10.24
N HIS A 208 -2.35 16.83 -9.77
CA HIS A 208 -3.16 16.49 -8.61
C HIS A 208 -2.49 15.42 -7.75
N MET A 209 -2.87 15.34 -6.48
CA MET A 209 -2.40 14.32 -5.56
C MET A 209 -3.53 13.62 -4.83
N ASN A 210 -3.38 12.30 -4.68
CA ASN A 210 -4.24 11.44 -3.88
C ASN A 210 -3.38 10.55 -2.97
N VAL A 211 -4.02 9.86 -2.02
CA VAL A 211 -3.40 8.74 -1.31
C VAL A 211 -4.08 7.44 -1.71
N LEU A 212 -3.35 6.54 -2.36
CA LEU A 212 -3.84 5.21 -2.75
C LEU A 212 -3.61 4.24 -1.59
N TYR A 213 -4.66 3.60 -1.08
CA TYR A 213 -4.54 2.77 0.14
C TYR A 213 -5.18 1.38 0.02
N GLY A 214 -5.76 1.03 -1.14
CA GLY A 214 -6.27 -0.32 -1.37
C GLY A 214 -6.29 -0.65 -2.85
N TYR A 215 -5.97 -1.90 -3.22
CA TYR A 215 -5.95 -2.31 -4.62
C TYR A 215 -6.56 -3.70 -4.83
N ASN A 216 -7.68 -3.72 -5.55
CA ASN A 216 -8.34 -4.95 -5.96
C ASN A 216 -7.77 -5.40 -7.32
N ARG A 217 -6.86 -6.37 -7.29
CA ARG A 217 -6.19 -6.92 -8.48
C ARG A 217 -7.14 -7.62 -9.47
N SER A 218 -8.24 -8.21 -9.01
CA SER A 218 -9.17 -8.90 -9.92
C SER A 218 -10.04 -7.94 -10.72
N THR A 219 -10.32 -6.76 -10.16
CA THR A 219 -11.12 -5.71 -10.83
C THR A 219 -10.27 -4.57 -11.40
N GLY A 220 -8.98 -4.51 -11.08
CA GLY A 220 -8.08 -3.42 -11.46
C GLY A 220 -8.43 -2.08 -10.80
N LYS A 221 -9.21 -2.10 -9.72
CA LYS A 221 -9.67 -0.90 -9.02
C LYS A 221 -8.83 -0.58 -7.80
N VAL A 222 -8.60 0.70 -7.57
CA VAL A 222 -7.88 1.27 -6.44
C VAL A 222 -8.86 2.07 -5.58
N LYS A 223 -8.67 1.99 -4.25
CA LYS A 223 -9.27 2.91 -3.29
C LYS A 223 -8.30 4.05 -3.02
N ALA A 224 -8.82 5.26 -2.98
CA ALA A 224 -8.03 6.46 -2.77
C ALA A 224 -8.74 7.45 -1.84
N MET A 225 -7.94 8.17 -1.05
CA MET A 225 -8.36 9.41 -0.42
C MET A 225 -8.17 10.53 -1.46
N GLU A 226 -9.27 11.20 -1.80
CA GLU A 226 -9.38 12.27 -2.76
C GLU A 226 -9.61 13.59 -2.01
N PRO A 227 -8.63 14.50 -1.96
CA PRO A 227 -8.80 15.78 -1.26
C PRO A 227 -9.71 16.76 -2.02
N TRP A 228 -9.87 16.59 -3.33
CA TRP A 228 -10.72 17.41 -4.19
C TRP A 228 -12.14 16.82 -4.25
N PHE A 229 -12.89 17.00 -3.18
CA PHE A 229 -14.31 16.65 -3.14
C PHE A 229 -15.07 17.59 -2.20
N PRO A 230 -16.32 18.00 -2.49
CA PRO A 230 -17.07 17.70 -3.71
C PRO A 230 -16.47 18.37 -4.95
N ASP A 231 -16.80 17.84 -6.13
CA ASP A 231 -16.55 18.54 -7.39
C ASP A 231 -17.37 19.84 -7.43
N THR A 232 -16.83 20.87 -8.07
CA THR A 232 -17.47 22.18 -8.14
C THR A 232 -17.18 22.87 -9.46
N ASP A 233 -18.18 23.58 -9.98
CA ASP A 233 -18.09 24.47 -11.14
C ASP A 233 -17.66 25.91 -10.75
N LYS A 234 -17.49 26.16 -9.46
CA LYS A 234 -17.15 27.49 -8.89
C LYS A 234 -15.67 27.85 -9.01
N LEU A 235 -14.87 27.05 -9.70
CA LEU A 235 -13.45 27.31 -9.87
C LEU A 235 -13.19 28.20 -11.07
N THR A 236 -12.42 29.25 -10.84
CA THR A 236 -11.86 30.09 -11.90
C THR A 236 -10.43 29.64 -12.17
N TRP A 237 -10.13 29.36 -13.44
CA TRP A 237 -8.78 29.01 -13.85
C TRP A 237 -8.01 30.28 -14.20
N THR A 238 -6.88 30.48 -13.54
CA THR A 238 -5.95 31.58 -13.80
C THR A 238 -4.60 31.04 -14.26
N ASP A 239 -3.71 31.93 -14.72
CA ASP A 239 -2.32 31.56 -15.03
C ASP A 239 -1.58 31.02 -13.81
N ASP A 240 -2.03 31.38 -12.60
CA ASP A 240 -1.43 30.92 -11.34
C ASP A 240 -2.12 29.66 -10.76
N GLY A 241 -3.05 29.05 -11.53
CA GLY A 241 -3.78 27.83 -11.16
C GLY A 241 -5.27 28.04 -10.88
N PRO A 242 -5.98 26.99 -10.41
CA PRO A 242 -7.39 27.08 -10.03
C PRO A 242 -7.55 27.94 -8.78
N TYR A 243 -8.55 28.81 -8.79
CA TYR A 243 -8.93 29.70 -7.70
C TYR A 243 -10.41 29.52 -7.37
N LEU A 244 -10.75 29.60 -6.08
CA LEU A 244 -12.11 29.49 -5.56
C LEU A 244 -12.52 30.83 -4.96
N ASP A 245 -13.46 31.52 -5.61
CA ASP A 245 -13.98 32.83 -5.16
C ASP A 245 -15.18 32.70 -4.19
N ASP A 246 -15.59 31.47 -3.88
CA ASP A 246 -16.65 31.19 -2.90
C ASP A 246 -16.04 30.88 -1.52
N PRO A 247 -16.03 31.83 -0.57
CA PRO A 247 -15.46 31.61 0.75
C PRO A 247 -16.26 30.60 1.60
N THR A 248 -17.48 30.26 1.18
CA THR A 248 -18.34 29.29 1.88
C THR A 248 -18.12 27.86 1.40
N PHE A 249 -17.58 27.69 0.19
CA PHE A 249 -17.28 26.38 -0.36
C PHE A 249 -16.02 25.82 0.29
N LYS A 250 -16.07 24.52 0.63
CA LYS A 250 -14.94 23.78 1.17
C LYS A 250 -14.84 22.42 0.47
N PHE A 251 -13.64 22.08 0.04
CA PHE A 251 -13.28 20.69 -0.23
C PHE A 251 -13.16 19.97 1.11
N THR A 252 -14.05 18.99 1.32
CA THR A 252 -14.08 18.11 2.51
C THR A 252 -13.34 16.81 2.29
N GLY A 253 -12.99 16.51 1.03
CA GLY A 253 -12.39 15.25 0.63
C GLY A 253 -13.38 14.08 0.63
N ALA A 254 -12.97 12.97 0.03
CA ALA A 254 -13.75 11.74 -0.01
C ALA A 254 -12.86 10.50 -0.14
N HIS A 255 -13.40 9.36 0.29
CA HIS A 255 -12.88 8.05 -0.10
C HIS A 255 -13.55 7.61 -1.40
N VAL A 256 -12.75 7.37 -2.43
CA VAL A 256 -13.24 7.03 -3.77
C VAL A 256 -12.66 5.70 -4.24
N GLU A 257 -13.39 5.02 -5.13
CA GLU A 257 -12.91 3.85 -5.85
C GLU A 257 -12.81 4.18 -7.35
N ARG A 258 -11.62 4.00 -7.94
CA ARG A 258 -11.32 4.35 -9.34
C ARG A 258 -10.53 3.22 -10.01
N PRO A 259 -10.63 3.04 -11.35
CA PRO A 259 -9.72 2.14 -12.05
C PRO A 259 -8.27 2.65 -11.93
N LEU A 260 -7.30 1.75 -11.84
CA LEU A 260 -5.87 2.13 -11.72
C LEU A 260 -5.40 3.05 -12.86
N SER A 261 -5.98 2.89 -14.05
CA SER A 261 -5.70 3.72 -15.23
C SER A 261 -6.01 5.20 -15.05
N TYR A 262 -6.88 5.57 -14.09
CA TYR A 262 -7.14 6.97 -13.73
C TYR A 262 -5.86 7.70 -13.29
N TYR A 263 -4.94 6.97 -12.64
CA TYR A 263 -3.68 7.49 -12.13
C TYR A 263 -2.51 7.27 -13.11
N GLY A 264 -2.77 6.79 -14.32
CA GLY A 264 -1.75 6.39 -15.29
C GLY A 264 -1.13 7.55 -16.09
N ALA A 265 -1.58 8.79 -15.89
CA ALA A 265 -1.09 9.94 -16.63
C ALA A 265 -0.05 10.73 -15.80
N ALA A 266 1.15 10.89 -16.35
CA ALA A 266 2.21 11.68 -15.73
C ALA A 266 1.77 13.14 -15.54
N ALA A 267 2.02 13.70 -14.34
CA ALA A 267 1.78 15.11 -14.06
C ALA A 267 2.59 16.00 -15.04
N PRO A 268 2.05 17.16 -15.48
CA PRO A 268 2.79 18.07 -16.36
C PRO A 268 4.20 18.36 -15.82
N GLY A 269 5.21 18.31 -16.70
CA GLY A 269 6.60 18.65 -16.37
C GLY A 269 7.39 17.62 -15.55
N THR A 270 6.79 16.51 -15.12
CA THR A 270 7.45 15.53 -14.23
C THR A 270 8.11 14.35 -14.94
N GLY A 271 7.69 14.05 -16.18
CA GLY A 271 8.16 12.89 -16.95
C GLY A 271 7.69 11.52 -16.42
N GLY A 272 6.90 11.48 -15.35
CA GLY A 272 6.41 10.25 -14.73
C GLY A 272 5.33 10.50 -13.66
N LEU A 273 5.09 9.51 -12.80
CA LEU A 273 4.23 9.66 -11.62
C LEU A 273 5.12 9.94 -10.41
N PHE A 274 4.79 10.94 -9.62
CA PHE A 274 5.39 11.08 -8.30
C PHE A 274 4.77 10.04 -7.36
N VAL A 275 5.59 9.32 -6.60
CA VAL A 275 5.11 8.45 -5.54
C VAL A 275 5.87 8.68 -4.24
N GLY A 276 5.13 8.64 -3.14
CA GLY A 276 5.63 8.69 -1.78
C GLY A 276 5.07 7.53 -0.97
N TYR A 277 5.94 6.72 -0.38
CA TYR A 277 5.54 5.55 0.41
C TYR A 277 6.48 5.37 1.61
N PRO A 278 6.08 4.57 2.62
CA PRO A 278 6.86 4.40 3.85
C PRO A 278 8.25 3.83 3.53
N GLN A 279 9.32 4.36 4.12
CA GLN A 279 10.68 3.87 3.86
C GLN A 279 10.86 2.40 4.28
N GLU A 280 10.07 1.93 5.23
CA GLU A 280 9.99 0.54 5.65
C GLU A 280 9.66 -0.41 4.46
N TYR A 281 8.98 0.11 3.43
CA TYR A 281 8.73 -0.60 2.17
C TYR A 281 10.01 -1.05 1.47
N LEU A 282 11.05 -0.20 1.46
CA LEU A 282 12.29 -0.47 0.72
C LEU A 282 13.13 -1.59 1.33
N SER A 283 13.11 -1.73 2.66
CA SER A 283 13.82 -2.79 3.38
C SER A 283 13.34 -4.22 3.05
N LYS A 284 12.29 -4.32 2.23
CA LYS A 284 11.63 -5.57 1.85
C LYS A 284 11.64 -5.83 0.33
N LEU A 285 12.16 -4.89 -0.47
CA LEU A 285 12.42 -5.10 -1.90
C LEU A 285 13.87 -5.57 -2.18
N SER A 286 14.76 -5.48 -1.18
CA SER A 286 16.17 -5.89 -1.25
C SER A 286 16.40 -7.30 -0.71
#